data_AF-A0A151E275-F1
#
_entry.id   AF-A0A151E275-F1
#
_cell.length_a   1.000
_cell.length_b   1.000
_cell.length_c   1.000
_cell.angle_alpha   90.00
_cell.angle_beta   90.00
_cell.angle_gamma   90.00
#
_symmetry.space_group_name_H-M   'P 1'
#
loop_
_entity.id
_entity.type
_entity.pdbx_description
1 polymer ?
#
loop_
_entity_poly.entity_id
_entity_poly.type
_entity_poly.pdbx_seq_one_letter_code
_entity_poly.pdbx_strand_id
1 'polypeptide(L)'
;MIHKIDIRPELLDELQQYSKEHYPEECCGLLTGIINHIDNEYRALPVFFHPINNVSKTQFKWDYIMDPNQYLSVLKRTTLFNKESALHLTATFHTHPNGRPVPSQYDVTGAAWHTVYLIYGVAADDLAAWYWDGTYFKRISINEENITPDAVYPDGQERIWESWKDVGSL
;
A
#
# COMPACT_ATOMS: atom_id res chain seq x y z
N MET A 1 -1.11 0.63 -16.59
CA MET A 1 -1.93 0.02 -15.53
C MET A 1 -1.05 -0.94 -14.78
N ILE A 2 -1.10 -0.96 -13.45
CA ILE A 2 -0.38 -1.98 -12.67
C ILE A 2 -1.15 -3.29 -12.80
N HIS A 3 -0.49 -4.35 -13.26
CA HIS A 3 -1.10 -5.66 -13.50
C HIS A 3 -0.91 -6.62 -12.33
N LYS A 4 0.09 -6.34 -11.48
CA LYS A 4 0.53 -7.22 -10.40
C LYS A 4 1.20 -6.43 -9.29
N ILE A 5 1.10 -6.93 -8.07
CA ILE A 5 1.87 -6.46 -6.92
C ILE A 5 2.72 -7.62 -6.37
N ASP A 6 4.01 -7.36 -6.22
CA ASP A 6 4.99 -8.32 -5.69
C ASP A 6 5.28 -7.94 -4.24
N ILE A 7 4.89 -8.78 -3.28
CA ILE A 7 4.98 -8.50 -1.84
C ILE A 7 6.05 -9.42 -1.24
N ARG A 8 6.97 -8.82 -0.46
CA ARG A 8 7.96 -9.59 0.30
C ARG A 8 7.28 -10.28 1.48
N PRO A 9 7.64 -11.53 1.81
CA PRO A 9 7.03 -12.23 2.95
C PRO A 9 7.08 -11.44 4.26
N GLU A 10 8.19 -10.74 4.54
CA GLU A 10 8.31 -9.97 5.78
C GLU A 10 7.33 -8.79 5.85
N LEU A 11 7.05 -8.16 4.70
CA LEU A 11 6.08 -7.08 4.60
C LEU A 11 4.65 -7.62 4.70
N LEU A 12 4.39 -8.80 4.14
CA LEU A 12 3.10 -9.48 4.30
C LEU A 12 2.84 -9.79 5.78
N ASP A 13 3.83 -10.34 6.48
CA ASP A 13 3.77 -10.61 7.92
C ASP A 13 3.53 -9.32 8.73
N GLU A 14 4.23 -8.23 8.38
CA GLU A 14 4.05 -6.91 9.00
C GLU A 14 2.59 -6.41 8.86
N LEU A 15 2.03 -6.47 7.65
CA LEU A 15 0.64 -6.06 7.40
C LEU A 15 -0.36 -6.92 8.17
N GLN A 16 -0.15 -8.24 8.19
CA GLN A 16 -1.03 -9.17 8.91
C GLN A 16 -0.96 -8.96 10.43
N GLN A 17 0.24 -8.77 10.98
CA GLN A 17 0.43 -8.52 12.40
C GLN A 17 -0.22 -7.19 12.80
N TYR A 18 0.05 -6.12 12.04
CA TYR A 18 -0.58 -4.81 12.26
C TYR A 18 -2.11 -4.90 12.24
N SER A 19 -2.67 -5.69 11.32
CA SER A 19 -4.12 -5.92 11.21
C SER A 19 -4.70 -6.64 12.43
N LYS A 20 -4.01 -7.66 12.93
CA LYS A 20 -4.45 -8.45 14.10
C LYS A 20 -4.40 -7.62 15.38
N GLU A 21 -3.43 -6.71 15.51
CA GLU A 21 -3.30 -5.82 16.67
C GLU A 21 -4.40 -4.75 16.75
N HIS A 22 -4.92 -4.31 15.61
CA HIS A 22 -5.94 -3.27 15.54
C HIS A 22 -7.38 -3.81 15.51
N TYR A 23 -7.54 -5.12 15.29
CA TYR A 23 -8.85 -5.77 15.38
C TYR A 23 -9.50 -5.55 16.76
N PRO A 24 -10.80 -5.20 16.85
CA PRO A 24 -11.84 -5.29 15.82
C PRO A 24 -12.03 -4.03 14.98
N GLU A 25 -11.21 -3.00 15.18
CA GLU A 25 -11.30 -1.75 14.43
C GLU A 25 -10.61 -1.89 13.07
N GLU A 26 -11.01 -1.04 12.13
CA GLU A 26 -10.37 -0.94 10.84
C GLU A 26 -9.08 -0.12 10.93
N CYS A 27 -7.97 -0.72 10.52
CA CYS A 27 -6.68 -0.06 10.36
C CYS A 27 -6.32 0.17 8.89
N CYS A 28 -5.45 1.15 8.64
CA CYS A 28 -5.10 1.58 7.31
C CYS A 28 -3.65 2.11 7.23
N GLY A 29 -3.12 2.23 6.02
CA GLY A 29 -1.82 2.83 5.77
C GLY A 29 -1.48 2.93 4.29
N LEU A 30 -0.30 3.45 3.99
CA LEU A 30 0.21 3.55 2.63
C LEU A 30 1.43 2.65 2.45
N LEU A 31 1.57 2.10 1.26
CA LEU A 31 2.77 1.37 0.87
C LEU A 31 3.51 2.16 -0.20
N THR A 32 4.80 2.36 0.06
CA THR A 32 5.70 3.04 -0.88
C THR A 32 6.80 2.10 -1.32
N GLY A 33 7.19 2.20 -2.58
CA GLY A 33 8.26 1.38 -3.13
C GLY A 33 8.50 1.74 -4.58
N ILE A 34 8.65 0.74 -5.43
CA ILE A 34 9.06 0.92 -6.82
C ILE A 34 7.97 0.40 -7.75
N ILE A 35 7.81 1.05 -8.90
CA ILE A 35 6.96 0.54 -9.99
C ILE A 35 7.88 0.25 -11.17
N ASN A 36 8.01 -1.03 -11.51
CA ASN A 36 8.84 -1.48 -12.62
C ASN A 36 8.00 -1.82 -13.84
N HIS A 37 8.62 -1.75 -15.01
CA HIS A 37 8.03 -2.18 -16.26
C HIS A 37 8.87 -3.34 -16.82
N ILE A 38 8.37 -4.56 -16.69
CA ILE A 38 9.06 -5.81 -17.04
C ILE A 38 8.13 -6.60 -17.97
N ASP A 39 8.66 -7.11 -19.09
CA ASP A 39 7.90 -7.93 -20.05
C ASP A 39 6.60 -7.26 -20.57
N ASN A 40 6.62 -5.93 -20.75
CA ASN A 40 5.46 -5.09 -21.12
C ASN A 40 4.35 -5.01 -20.05
N GLU A 41 4.65 -5.33 -18.79
CA GLU A 41 3.72 -5.22 -17.67
C GLU A 41 4.29 -4.30 -16.58
N TYR A 42 3.44 -3.42 -16.04
CA TYR A 42 3.79 -2.68 -14.83
C TYR A 42 3.55 -3.52 -13.58
N ARG A 43 4.56 -3.61 -12.73
CA ARG A 43 4.53 -4.31 -11.43
C ARG A 43 4.83 -3.35 -10.31
N ALA A 44 4.02 -3.40 -9.26
CA ALA A 44 4.27 -2.65 -8.03
C ALA A 44 5.04 -3.50 -7.04
N LEU A 45 6.12 -2.96 -6.50
CA LEU A 45 6.91 -3.57 -5.46
C LEU A 45 6.90 -2.65 -4.23
N PRO A 46 5.93 -2.80 -3.31
CA PRO A 46 5.97 -2.11 -2.05
C PRO A 46 7.19 -2.54 -1.22
N VAL A 47 7.90 -1.55 -0.67
CA VAL A 47 9.09 -1.79 0.17
C VAL A 47 8.83 -1.40 1.62
N PHE A 48 8.08 -0.30 1.83
CA PHE A 48 7.78 0.27 3.14
C PHE A 48 6.29 0.33 3.36
N PHE A 49 5.86 -0.08 4.54
CA PHE A 49 4.54 0.19 5.06
C PHE A 49 4.59 1.42 5.97
N HIS A 50 3.66 2.34 5.75
CA HIS A 50 3.44 3.53 6.57
C HIS A 50 2.06 3.43 7.21
N PRO A 51 1.96 2.92 8.45
CA PRO A 51 0.73 2.94 9.21
C PRO A 51 0.17 4.37 9.31
N ILE A 52 -1.13 4.53 9.10
CA ILE A 52 -1.81 5.80 9.24
C ILE A 52 -3.00 5.63 10.16
N ASN A 53 -3.13 6.56 11.10
CA ASN A 53 -4.25 6.56 12.04
C ASN A 53 -5.57 6.67 11.28
N ASN A 54 -6.48 5.74 11.56
CA ASN A 54 -7.88 5.87 11.16
C ASN A 54 -8.54 6.89 12.10
N VAL A 55 -8.89 8.05 11.57
CA VAL A 55 -9.58 9.14 12.28
C VAL A 55 -11.08 9.18 11.99
N SER A 56 -11.63 8.12 11.37
CA SER A 56 -13.07 8.02 11.19
C SER A 56 -13.76 8.15 12.54
N LYS A 57 -14.72 9.09 12.59
CA LYS A 57 -15.55 9.34 13.77
C LYS A 57 -16.92 8.69 13.63
N THR A 58 -17.16 7.99 12.53
CA THR A 58 -18.45 7.38 12.34
C THR A 58 -18.56 6.16 13.23
N GLN A 59 -19.74 5.95 13.79
CA GLN A 59 -20.10 4.75 14.53
C GLN A 59 -20.23 3.51 13.62
N PHE A 60 -20.02 3.67 12.30
CA PHE A 60 -20.12 2.60 11.33
C PHE A 60 -18.76 1.93 11.21
N LYS A 61 -18.68 0.65 11.57
CA LYS A 61 -17.45 -0.17 11.59
C LYS A 61 -16.88 -0.51 10.19
N TRP A 62 -17.17 0.30 9.18
CA TRP A 62 -16.96 -0.01 7.77
C TRP A 62 -16.44 1.18 6.97
N ASP A 63 -15.95 2.22 7.65
CA ASP A 63 -15.23 3.30 6.99
C ASP A 63 -13.90 3.60 7.68
N TYR A 64 -12.92 3.94 6.86
CA TYR A 64 -11.67 4.51 7.31
C TYR A 64 -11.51 5.91 6.72
N ILE A 65 -10.99 6.80 7.56
CA ILE A 65 -10.52 8.10 7.12
C ILE A 65 -9.09 8.21 7.61
N MET A 66 -8.14 8.17 6.68
CA MET A 66 -6.73 8.36 7.01
C MET A 66 -6.50 9.75 7.60
N ASP A 67 -5.72 9.85 8.68
CA ASP A 67 -5.27 11.15 9.21
C ASP A 67 -4.63 11.98 8.08
N PRO A 68 -5.19 13.15 7.74
CA PRO A 68 -4.73 13.90 6.57
C PRO A 68 -3.27 14.38 6.66
N ASN A 69 -2.75 14.63 7.86
CA ASN A 69 -1.39 15.11 8.04
C ASN A 69 -0.39 13.98 7.83
N GLN A 70 -0.66 12.79 8.38
CA GLN A 70 0.15 11.59 8.16
C GLN A 70 0.08 11.14 6.70
N TYR A 71 -1.12 11.12 6.12
CA TYR A 71 -1.32 10.81 4.70
C TYR A 71 -0.50 11.73 3.80
N LEU A 72 -0.63 13.05 3.97
CA LEU A 72 0.10 14.02 3.15
C LEU A 72 1.62 13.96 3.38
N SER A 73 2.08 13.65 4.59
CA SER A 73 3.52 13.56 4.88
C SER A 73 4.17 12.40 4.10
N VAL A 74 3.48 11.27 3.99
CA VAL A 74 3.93 10.13 3.16
C VAL A 74 3.88 10.51 1.68
N LEU A 75 2.76 11.07 1.20
CA LEU A 75 2.62 11.41 -0.22
C LEU A 75 3.68 12.41 -0.71
N LYS A 76 4.05 13.39 0.13
CA LYS A 76 5.14 14.35 -0.15
C LYS A 76 6.50 13.69 -0.39
N ARG A 77 6.72 12.49 0.14
CA ARG A 77 7.95 11.71 -0.06
C ARG A 77 7.91 10.86 -1.33
N THR A 78 6.80 10.81 -2.05
CA THR A 78 6.64 10.00 -3.28
C THR A 78 6.70 10.85 -4.55
N THR A 79 6.83 10.18 -5.70
CA THR A 79 6.78 10.76 -7.04
C THR A 79 5.48 11.51 -7.35
N LEU A 80 4.41 11.30 -6.58
CA LEU A 80 3.17 12.07 -6.70
C LEU A 80 3.36 13.57 -6.41
N PHE A 81 4.23 13.91 -5.46
CA PHE A 81 4.46 15.30 -5.02
C PHE A 81 5.92 15.74 -5.11
N ASN A 82 6.85 14.80 -5.23
CA ASN A 82 8.28 15.07 -5.43
C ASN A 82 8.80 14.24 -6.61
N LYS A 83 8.93 14.87 -7.79
CA LYS A 83 9.40 14.22 -9.03
C LYS A 83 10.82 13.67 -8.93
N GLU A 84 11.64 14.16 -8.00
CA GLU A 84 13.00 13.68 -7.76
C GLU A 84 13.05 12.49 -6.79
N SER A 85 11.92 12.13 -6.18
CA SER A 85 11.84 10.96 -5.31
C SER A 85 12.00 9.67 -6.10
N ALA A 86 12.70 8.71 -5.51
CA ALA A 86 12.76 7.34 -6.00
C ALA A 86 11.51 6.51 -5.63
N LEU A 87 10.68 7.02 -4.71
CA LEU A 87 9.53 6.30 -4.15
C LEU A 87 8.25 6.57 -4.93
N HIS A 88 7.57 5.50 -5.30
CA HIS A 88 6.21 5.54 -5.81
C HIS A 88 5.22 5.17 -4.70
N LEU A 89 4.01 5.73 -4.76
CA LEU A 89 2.88 5.18 -4.02
C LEU A 89 2.44 3.88 -4.69
N THR A 90 2.90 2.75 -4.14
CA THR A 90 2.67 1.41 -4.70
C THR A 90 1.29 0.85 -4.34
N ALA A 91 0.81 1.12 -3.13
CA ALA A 91 -0.55 0.73 -2.74
C ALA A 91 -1.10 1.60 -1.59
N THR A 92 -2.42 1.65 -1.49
CA THR A 92 -3.16 1.99 -0.27
C THR A 92 -3.53 0.69 0.43
N PHE A 93 -3.39 0.61 1.74
CA PHE A 93 -3.77 -0.55 2.54
C PHE A 93 -4.86 -0.21 3.55
N HIS A 94 -5.83 -1.11 3.70
CA HIS A 94 -6.79 -1.09 4.79
C HIS A 94 -7.31 -2.50 5.08
N THR A 95 -8.01 -2.64 6.20
CA THR A 95 -8.58 -3.91 6.65
C THR A 95 -10.09 -3.90 6.55
N HIS A 96 -10.69 -5.05 6.28
CA HIS A 96 -12.10 -5.31 6.54
C HIS A 96 -12.18 -6.26 7.73
N PRO A 97 -12.35 -5.78 8.97
CA PRO A 97 -12.18 -6.61 10.17
C PRO A 97 -13.02 -7.88 10.17
N ASN A 98 -14.30 -7.75 9.78
CA ASN A 98 -15.27 -8.87 9.74
C ASN A 98 -15.72 -9.22 8.31
N GLY A 99 -15.07 -8.64 7.29
CA GLY A 99 -15.49 -8.70 5.89
C GLY A 99 -14.53 -9.49 5.01
N ARG A 100 -14.96 -9.74 3.77
CA ARG A 100 -14.07 -10.24 2.73
C ARG A 100 -13.23 -9.10 2.15
N PRO A 101 -12.05 -9.40 1.58
CA PRO A 101 -11.18 -8.39 0.98
C PRO A 101 -11.67 -7.97 -0.42
N VAL A 102 -12.86 -7.41 -0.48
CA VAL A 102 -13.54 -6.92 -1.68
C VAL A 102 -13.92 -5.45 -1.46
N PRO A 103 -13.60 -4.53 -2.39
CA PRO A 103 -13.88 -3.11 -2.23
C PRO A 103 -15.37 -2.87 -1.99
N SER A 104 -15.66 -2.08 -0.96
CA SER A 104 -16.96 -1.54 -0.62
C SER A 104 -17.28 -0.31 -1.48
N GLN A 105 -18.52 0.19 -1.35
CA GLN A 105 -18.91 1.45 -1.99
C GLN A 105 -18.14 2.64 -1.38
N TYR A 106 -17.78 2.58 -0.09
CA TYR A 106 -17.00 3.62 0.57
C TYR A 106 -15.58 3.69 0.00
N ASP A 107 -14.96 2.53 -0.27
CA ASP A 107 -13.64 2.45 -0.90
C ASP A 107 -13.63 3.08 -2.28
N VAL A 108 -14.67 2.82 -3.08
CA VAL A 108 -14.84 3.44 -4.40
C VAL A 108 -14.93 4.96 -4.30
N THR A 109 -15.68 5.48 -3.32
CA THR A 109 -15.81 6.93 -3.13
C THR A 109 -14.56 7.59 -2.56
N GLY A 110 -13.78 6.87 -1.76
CA GLY A 110 -12.54 7.33 -1.15
C GLY A 110 -11.30 7.15 -2.03
N ALA A 111 -11.43 6.48 -3.18
CA ALA A 111 -10.30 6.16 -4.04
C ALA A 111 -9.75 7.41 -4.77
N ALA A 112 -8.55 7.83 -4.39
CA ALA A 112 -7.98 9.10 -4.84
C ALA A 112 -6.92 8.98 -5.95
N TRP A 113 -6.16 7.88 -5.97
CA TRP A 113 -5.00 7.71 -6.86
C TRP A 113 -5.12 6.45 -7.71
N HIS A 114 -4.59 6.49 -8.93
CA HIS A 114 -4.48 5.35 -9.84
C HIS A 114 -3.43 4.33 -9.37
N THR A 115 -3.69 3.70 -8.23
CA THR A 115 -2.77 2.80 -7.52
C THR A 115 -3.48 1.52 -7.08
N VAL A 116 -2.72 0.62 -6.47
CA VAL A 116 -3.24 -0.64 -5.90
C VAL A 116 -3.90 -0.35 -4.55
N TYR A 117 -4.97 -1.07 -4.27
CA TYR A 117 -5.63 -1.13 -2.97
C TYR A 117 -5.46 -2.56 -2.46
N LEU A 118 -4.65 -2.70 -1.41
CA LEU A 118 -4.50 -3.93 -0.65
C LEU A 118 -5.55 -3.94 0.45
N ILE A 119 -6.44 -4.93 0.42
CA ILE A 119 -7.52 -5.09 1.40
C ILE A 119 -7.31 -6.40 2.11
N TYR A 120 -7.18 -6.37 3.43
CA TYR A 120 -7.05 -7.59 4.23
C TYR A 120 -8.32 -7.84 5.04
N GLY A 121 -8.98 -8.97 4.79
CA GLY A 121 -10.12 -9.43 5.56
C GLY A 121 -9.65 -10.16 6.81
N VAL A 122 -9.64 -9.50 7.98
CA VAL A 122 -8.97 -10.03 9.18
C VAL A 122 -9.60 -11.34 9.66
N ALA A 123 -10.93 -11.38 9.81
CA ALA A 123 -11.63 -12.59 10.22
C ALA A 123 -11.59 -13.72 9.16
N ALA A 124 -11.40 -13.35 7.89
CA ALA A 124 -11.28 -14.30 6.78
C ALA A 124 -9.85 -14.80 6.57
N ASP A 125 -8.86 -14.13 7.19
CA ASP A 125 -7.43 -14.31 6.97
C ASP A 125 -7.06 -14.35 5.47
N ASP A 126 -7.57 -13.36 4.72
CA ASP A 126 -7.41 -13.29 3.26
C ASP A 126 -7.01 -11.89 2.81
N LEU A 127 -6.02 -11.80 1.92
CA LEU A 127 -5.50 -10.56 1.34
C LEU A 127 -5.83 -10.47 -0.14
N ALA A 128 -6.28 -9.29 -0.57
CA ALA A 128 -6.57 -9.00 -1.96
C ALA A 128 -5.90 -7.73 -2.46
N ALA A 129 -5.55 -7.73 -3.74
CA ALA A 129 -5.07 -6.55 -4.45
C ALA A 129 -6.05 -6.12 -5.55
N TRP A 130 -6.38 -4.83 -5.56
CA TRP A 130 -7.30 -4.22 -6.51
C TRP A 130 -6.69 -2.96 -7.10
N TYR A 131 -6.57 -2.86 -8.42
CA TYR A 131 -6.13 -1.64 -9.07
C TYR A 131 -7.32 -0.69 -9.29
N TRP A 132 -7.20 0.56 -8.84
CA TRP A 132 -8.16 1.61 -9.15
C TRP A 132 -7.79 2.29 -10.46
N ASP A 133 -8.66 2.21 -11.47
CA ASP A 133 -8.43 2.84 -12.78
C ASP A 133 -9.09 4.22 -12.94
N GLY A 134 -9.60 4.79 -11.84
CA GLY A 134 -10.32 6.05 -11.83
C GLY A 134 -11.83 5.90 -11.96
N THR A 135 -12.32 4.70 -12.32
CA THR A 135 -13.76 4.42 -12.43
C THR A 135 -14.17 3.14 -11.71
N TYR A 136 -13.37 2.07 -11.81
CA TYR A 136 -13.66 0.77 -11.19
C TYR A 136 -12.42 0.14 -10.59
N PHE A 137 -12.65 -0.73 -9.60
CA PHE A 137 -11.61 -1.64 -9.11
C PHE A 137 -11.49 -2.87 -9.99
N LYS A 138 -10.26 -3.18 -10.40
CA LYS A 138 -9.90 -4.41 -11.12
C LYS A 138 -9.05 -5.29 -10.22
N ARG A 139 -9.47 -6.54 -10.01
CA ARG A 139 -8.66 -7.51 -9.26
C ARG A 139 -7.34 -7.73 -10.00
N ILE A 140 -6.23 -7.66 -9.27
CA ILE A 140 -4.89 -7.98 -9.78
C ILE A 140 -4.27 -9.11 -8.94
N SER A 141 -3.24 -9.76 -9.48
CA SER A 141 -2.53 -10.83 -8.78
C SER A 141 -1.57 -10.28 -7.72
N ILE A 142 -1.50 -10.98 -6.59
CA ILE A 142 -0.43 -10.83 -5.60
C ILE A 142 0.58 -11.96 -5.88
N ASN A 143 1.85 -11.59 -5.96
CA ASN A 143 2.96 -12.52 -5.98
C ASN A 143 3.72 -12.37 -4.66
N GLU A 144 3.97 -13.48 -3.96
CA GLU A 144 4.94 -13.48 -2.87
C GLU A 144 6.31 -13.79 -3.44
N GLU A 145 7.20 -12.80 -3.45
CA GLU A 145 8.54 -12.94 -3.99
C GLU A 145 9.57 -12.42 -2.99
N ASN A 146 10.61 -13.23 -2.75
CA ASN A 146 11.81 -12.82 -2.01
C ASN A 146 12.63 -11.88 -2.89
N ILE A 147 12.16 -10.64 -3.01
CA ILE A 147 12.85 -9.63 -3.80
C ILE A 147 13.91 -8.99 -2.90
N THR A 148 15.18 -9.22 -3.24
CA THR A 148 16.26 -8.50 -2.60
C THR A 148 16.20 -7.05 -3.07
N PRO A 149 16.32 -6.08 -2.15
CA PRO A 149 16.28 -4.68 -2.54
C PRO A 149 17.36 -4.26 -3.56
N ASP A 150 18.48 -4.98 -3.63
CA ASP A 150 19.54 -4.79 -4.63
C ASP A 150 19.12 -5.20 -6.05
N ALA A 151 18.18 -6.14 -6.19
CA ALA A 151 17.68 -6.59 -7.49
C ALA A 151 16.74 -5.57 -8.17
N VAL A 152 16.33 -4.52 -7.44
CA VAL A 152 15.37 -3.52 -7.96
C VAL A 152 16.07 -2.34 -8.62
N TYR A 153 17.42 -2.30 -8.62
CA TYR A 153 18.20 -1.20 -9.17
C TYR A 153 19.32 -1.71 -10.11
N PRO A 154 19.08 -1.82 -11.43
CA PRO A 154 20.15 -2.06 -12.38
C PRO A 154 21.01 -0.80 -12.51
N ASP A 155 22.26 -0.89 -12.07
CA ASP A 155 23.36 0.09 -12.15
C ASP A 155 23.15 1.48 -11.50
N GLY A 156 23.90 1.74 -10.42
CA GLY A 156 24.32 3.08 -10.02
C GLY A 156 23.48 3.85 -8.98
N GLN A 157 22.53 3.20 -8.30
CA GLN A 157 21.65 3.85 -7.31
C GLN A 157 22.00 3.57 -5.83
N GLU A 158 23.28 3.34 -5.50
CA GLU A 158 23.76 3.29 -4.10
C GLU A 158 23.39 4.55 -3.29
N ARG A 159 23.25 5.71 -3.94
CA ARG A 159 22.85 6.98 -3.30
C ARG A 159 21.44 6.97 -2.72
N ILE A 160 20.60 6.05 -3.19
CA ILE A 160 19.22 5.96 -2.74
C ILE A 160 19.29 5.49 -1.29
N TRP A 161 19.86 4.32 -0.99
CA TRP A 161 20.00 3.72 0.35
C TRP A 161 20.38 4.64 1.52
N GLU A 162 21.34 5.55 1.34
CA GLU A 162 21.76 6.46 2.42
C GLU A 162 20.72 7.53 2.75
N SER A 163 19.92 7.96 1.76
CA SER A 163 18.81 8.90 1.99
C SER A 163 17.61 8.30 2.74
N TRP A 164 17.57 6.97 2.95
CA TRP A 164 16.46 6.28 3.63
C TRP A 164 16.65 6.09 5.13
N LYS A 165 17.89 6.17 5.62
CA LYS A 165 18.15 6.03 7.06
C LYS A 165 17.49 7.14 7.88
N ASP A 166 17.21 8.28 7.27
CA ASP A 166 16.52 9.42 7.89
C ASP A 166 14.99 9.37 7.77
N VAL A 167 14.43 8.37 7.08
CA VAL A 167 13.00 8.27 6.75
C VAL A 167 12.26 7.32 7.69
N GLY A 168 12.98 6.36 8.30
CA GLY A 168 12.46 5.31 9.17
C GLY A 168 12.21 5.71 10.62
N SER A 169 12.43 6.96 11.00
CA SER A 169 12.06 7.50 12.32
C SER A 169 10.96 8.53 12.18
N LEU A 170 9.70 8.08 12.31
CA LEU A 170 8.60 8.89 12.83
C LEU A 170 8.40 8.54 14.30
#